data_AF-A0A3Q8ZAR3-F1
#
_entry.id   AF-A0A3Q8ZAR3-F1
#
_cell.length_a   1.000
_cell.length_b   1.000
_cell.length_c   1.000
_cell.angle_alpha   90.00
_cell.angle_beta   90.00
_cell.angle_gamma   90.00
#
_symmetry.space_group_name_H-M   'P 1'
#
loop_
_entity.id
_entity.type
_entity.pdbx_description
1 polymer ?
#
loop_
_entity_poly.entity_id
_entity_poly.type
_entity_poly.pdbx_seq_one_letter_code
_entity_poly.pdbx_strand_id
1 'polypeptide(L)'
;MISEAEFTRDISAEFERLGWVPEDPNRFASMLNFKPDLVLRKGDQHTVVEIRKQGQTTGRRIADMRRMVERHPNFQFEVRFLAPSASSPHAEIASSSVRRRIDLASELVERGDLGEGIAVAWIAIETSLRVMLNNQKEGPSVSDPSRLIRTAFEAGKISQAQLFQLVAALNVRSQIVHGFDAAIPSGLARQIVGIAREIADQAGVN
;
A
#
# COMPACT_ATOMS: atom_id res chain seq x y z
N MET A 1 -8.60 -15.22 -7.12
CA MET A 1 -8.08 -15.58 -5.79
C MET A 1 -6.68 -16.12 -6.02
N ILE A 2 -5.64 -15.43 -5.54
CA ILE A 2 -4.28 -15.96 -5.64
C ILE A 2 -4.23 -17.18 -4.70
N SER A 3 -3.87 -18.34 -5.25
CA SER A 3 -3.73 -19.53 -4.43
C SER A 3 -2.54 -19.39 -3.49
N GLU A 4 -2.54 -20.10 -2.35
CA GLU A 4 -1.38 -20.11 -1.45
C GLU A 4 -0.10 -20.49 -2.20
N ALA A 5 -0.18 -21.49 -3.10
CA ALA A 5 0.93 -21.90 -3.95
C ALA A 5 1.41 -20.84 -4.95
N GLU A 6 0.51 -19.99 -5.45
CA GLU A 6 0.86 -18.88 -6.34
C GLU A 6 1.51 -17.73 -5.56
N PHE A 7 1.00 -17.41 -4.37
CA PHE A 7 1.60 -16.42 -3.47
C PHE A 7 2.98 -16.87 -2.97
N THR A 8 3.14 -18.15 -2.64
CA THR A 8 4.43 -18.77 -2.33
C THR A 8 5.41 -18.60 -3.48
N ARG A 9 4.95 -18.79 -4.72
CA ARG A 9 5.79 -18.62 -5.93
C ARG A 9 6.21 -17.17 -6.12
N ASP A 10 5.30 -16.22 -5.89
CA ASP A 10 5.59 -14.78 -6.02
C ASP A 10 6.63 -14.33 -4.98
N ILE A 11 6.50 -14.80 -3.74
CA ILE A 11 7.49 -14.56 -2.68
C ILE A 11 8.84 -15.17 -3.10
N SER A 12 8.87 -16.42 -3.56
CA SER A 12 10.11 -17.04 -4.05
C SER A 12 10.79 -16.19 -5.13
N ALA A 13 10.02 -15.76 -6.14
CA ALA A 13 10.53 -14.94 -7.24
C ALA A 13 11.01 -13.54 -6.79
N GLU A 14 10.38 -12.95 -5.77
CA GLU A 14 10.87 -11.72 -5.13
C GLU A 14 12.26 -11.93 -4.50
N PHE A 15 12.42 -12.98 -3.71
CA PHE A 15 13.68 -13.29 -3.04
C PHE A 15 14.79 -13.69 -4.04
N GLU A 16 14.44 -14.42 -5.09
CA GLU A 16 15.36 -14.76 -6.19
C GLU A 16 15.93 -13.52 -6.87
N ARG A 17 15.10 -12.50 -7.14
CA ARG A 17 15.57 -11.20 -7.66
C ARG A 17 16.54 -10.49 -6.72
N LEU A 18 16.46 -10.76 -5.42
CA LEU A 18 17.36 -10.24 -4.39
C LEU A 18 18.60 -11.12 -4.17
N GLY A 19 18.78 -12.17 -4.98
CA GLY A 19 19.93 -13.07 -4.93
C GLY A 19 19.82 -14.19 -3.89
N TRP A 20 18.61 -14.51 -3.44
CA TRP A 20 18.36 -15.70 -2.63
C TRP A 20 18.03 -16.90 -3.52
N VAL A 21 18.33 -18.10 -3.04
CA VAL A 21 18.09 -19.36 -3.76
C VAL A 21 17.11 -20.21 -2.95
N PRO A 22 15.96 -20.63 -3.52
CA PRO A 22 15.02 -21.50 -2.85
C PRO A 22 15.63 -22.88 -2.56
N GLU A 23 15.33 -23.42 -1.39
CA GLU A 23 15.71 -24.76 -0.96
C GLU A 23 14.48 -25.57 -0.57
N ASP A 24 14.58 -26.90 -0.70
CA ASP A 24 13.48 -27.80 -0.35
C ASP A 24 13.15 -27.71 1.16
N PRO A 25 11.96 -27.19 1.56
CA PRO A 25 11.60 -27.04 2.97
C PRO A 25 11.55 -28.36 3.73
N ASN A 26 11.34 -29.50 3.05
CA ASN A 26 11.29 -30.81 3.71
C ASN A 26 12.62 -31.18 4.35
N ARG A 27 13.75 -30.66 3.83
CA ARG A 27 15.09 -30.88 4.40
C ARG A 27 15.24 -30.28 5.79
N PHE A 28 14.43 -29.27 6.13
CA PHE A 28 14.51 -28.53 7.40
C PHE A 28 13.40 -28.93 8.38
N ALA A 29 12.40 -29.68 7.94
CA ALA A 29 11.20 -29.94 8.74
C ALA A 29 11.48 -30.64 10.08
N SER A 30 12.41 -31.61 10.08
CA SER A 30 12.80 -32.33 11.30
C SER A 30 13.60 -31.45 12.27
N MET A 31 14.46 -30.59 11.74
CA MET A 31 15.27 -29.67 12.54
C MET A 31 14.40 -28.58 13.18
N LEU A 32 13.44 -28.05 12.43
CA LEU A 32 12.60 -26.93 12.86
C LEU A 32 11.36 -27.38 13.65
N ASN A 33 11.06 -28.68 13.69
CA ASN A 33 9.86 -29.25 14.32
C ASN A 33 8.54 -28.70 13.74
N PHE A 34 8.57 -28.26 12.48
CA PHE A 34 7.42 -27.96 11.63
C PHE A 34 7.91 -27.96 10.18
N LYS A 35 7.00 -28.18 9.22
CA LYS A 35 7.31 -28.04 7.80
C LYS A 35 7.16 -26.58 7.38
N PRO A 36 8.24 -25.90 6.93
CA PRO A 36 8.11 -24.53 6.48
C PRO A 36 7.42 -24.41 5.14
N ASP A 37 6.85 -23.23 4.87
CA ASP A 37 6.27 -22.93 3.55
C ASP A 37 7.37 -22.65 2.51
N LEU A 38 8.41 -21.90 2.90
CA LEU A 38 9.60 -21.65 2.07
C LEU A 38 10.87 -21.61 2.93
N VAL A 39 11.96 -22.08 2.34
CA VAL A 39 13.32 -21.86 2.85
C VAL A 39 14.17 -21.29 1.72
N LEU A 40 14.90 -20.21 2.00
CA LEU A 40 15.69 -19.46 1.01
C LEU A 40 17.10 -19.25 1.55
N ARG A 41 18.11 -19.38 0.71
CA ARG A 41 19.53 -19.24 1.09
C ARG A 41 20.24 -18.14 0.33
N LYS A 42 21.08 -17.35 1.01
CA LYS A 42 21.98 -16.36 0.41
C LYS A 42 23.32 -16.39 1.12
N GLY A 43 24.33 -16.95 0.45
CA GLY A 43 25.60 -17.32 1.12
C GLY A 43 25.33 -18.35 2.21
N ASP A 44 25.75 -18.02 3.44
CA ASP A 44 25.54 -18.85 4.64
C ASP A 44 24.22 -18.54 5.39
N GLN A 45 23.50 -17.51 4.96
CA GLN A 45 22.24 -17.09 5.58
C GLN A 45 21.05 -17.88 5.03
N HIS A 46 20.15 -18.27 5.92
CA HIS A 46 18.89 -18.95 5.59
C HIS A 46 17.72 -18.12 6.10
N THR A 47 16.71 -17.94 5.25
CA THR A 47 15.42 -17.34 5.63
C THR A 47 14.36 -18.40 5.56
N VAL A 48 13.66 -18.60 6.66
CA VAL A 48 12.46 -19.46 6.73
C VAL A 48 11.24 -18.55 6.67
N VAL A 49 10.42 -18.70 5.64
CA VAL A 49 9.22 -17.89 5.44
C VAL A 49 7.97 -18.72 5.70
N GLU A 50 7.10 -18.18 6.54
CA GLU A 50 5.77 -18.73 6.80
C GLU A 50 4.69 -17.83 6.21
N ILE A 51 3.78 -18.45 5.47
CA ILE A 51 2.65 -17.78 4.85
C ILE A 51 1.43 -17.98 5.74
N ARG A 52 0.78 -16.89 6.14
CA ARG A 52 -0.38 -16.91 7.04
C ARG A 52 -1.56 -16.14 6.49
N LYS A 53 -2.76 -16.70 6.64
CA LYS A 53 -4.01 -16.00 6.37
C LYS A 53 -4.39 -15.14 7.57
N GLN A 54 -4.90 -13.94 7.32
CA GLN A 54 -5.38 -13.04 8.38
C GLN A 54 -6.44 -13.74 9.24
N GLY A 55 -6.30 -13.67 10.58
CA GLY A 55 -7.20 -14.31 11.53
C GLY A 55 -6.96 -15.80 11.80
N GLN A 56 -6.09 -16.49 11.05
CA GLN A 56 -5.82 -17.92 11.24
C GLN A 56 -4.63 -18.24 12.15
N THR A 57 -3.97 -17.25 12.75
CA THR A 57 -2.78 -17.51 13.58
C THR A 57 -2.71 -16.60 14.79
N THR A 58 -2.41 -17.21 15.94
CA THR A 58 -2.16 -16.49 17.19
C THR A 58 -0.71 -16.01 17.25
N GLY A 59 -0.48 -14.82 17.80
CA GLY A 59 0.88 -14.27 17.97
C GLY A 59 1.83 -15.20 18.74
N ARG A 60 1.29 -16.01 19.67
CA ARG A 60 2.05 -17.01 20.42
C ARG A 60 2.68 -18.08 19.52
N ARG A 61 1.92 -18.62 18.56
CA ARG A 61 2.41 -19.64 17.62
C ARG A 61 3.50 -19.08 16.71
N ILE A 62 3.36 -17.84 16.24
CA ILE A 62 4.38 -17.15 15.45
C ILE A 62 5.67 -16.97 16.27
N ALA A 63 5.54 -16.55 17.53
CA ALA A 63 6.69 -16.39 18.41
C ALA A 63 7.41 -17.71 18.70
N ASP A 64 6.67 -18.81 18.84
CA ASP A 64 7.26 -20.15 19.00
C ASP A 64 8.05 -20.57 17.76
N MET A 65 7.50 -20.35 16.56
CA MET A 65 8.17 -20.68 15.29
C MET A 65 9.42 -19.84 15.06
N ARG A 66 9.32 -18.52 15.28
CA ARG A 66 10.47 -17.61 15.26
C ARG A 66 11.57 -18.11 16.18
N ARG A 67 11.20 -18.41 17.43
CA ARG A 67 12.13 -18.95 18.42
C ARG A 67 12.76 -20.25 17.97
N MET A 68 12.09 -21.15 17.25
CA MET A 68 12.68 -22.41 16.79
C MET A 68 13.69 -22.19 15.66
N VAL A 69 13.38 -21.30 14.72
CA VAL A 69 14.26 -20.98 13.59
C VAL A 69 15.49 -20.22 14.05
N GLU A 70 15.33 -19.18 14.86
CA GLU A 70 16.43 -18.27 15.26
C GLU A 70 17.39 -18.88 16.31
N ARG A 71 17.17 -20.12 16.77
CA ARG A 71 18.19 -20.85 17.58
C ARG A 71 19.33 -21.37 16.72
N HIS A 72 19.12 -21.46 15.41
CA HIS A 72 20.12 -21.93 14.48
C HIS A 72 20.95 -20.74 13.97
N PRO A 73 22.29 -20.79 14.07
CA PRO A 73 23.14 -19.73 13.53
C PRO A 73 22.84 -19.48 12.07
N ASN A 74 22.79 -18.20 11.68
CA ASN A 74 22.51 -17.74 10.30
C ASN A 74 21.09 -18.01 9.79
N PHE A 75 20.16 -18.44 10.63
CA PHE A 75 18.75 -18.56 10.28
C PHE A 75 17.95 -17.33 10.75
N GLN A 76 17.07 -16.83 9.89
CA GLN A 76 16.11 -15.79 10.21
C GLN A 76 14.68 -16.24 9.87
N PHE A 77 13.72 -15.75 10.63
CA PHE A 77 12.31 -16.09 10.45
C PHE A 77 11.49 -14.91 9.93
N GLU A 78 10.72 -15.15 8.88
CA GLU A 78 9.87 -14.16 8.25
C GLU A 78 8.44 -14.68 8.14
N VAL A 79 7.47 -13.80 8.41
CA VAL A 79 6.06 -14.11 8.23
C VAL A 79 5.53 -13.24 7.12
N ARG A 80 4.94 -13.87 6.10
CA ARG A 80 4.21 -13.21 5.03
C ARG A 80 2.74 -13.46 5.21
N PHE A 81 1.95 -12.40 5.24
CA PHE A 81 0.51 -12.54 5.33
C PHE A 81 -0.06 -12.63 3.92
N LEU A 82 -0.70 -13.76 3.62
CA LEU A 82 -1.64 -13.82 2.52
C LEU A 82 -2.81 -12.92 2.94
N ALA A 83 -2.80 -11.69 2.42
CA ALA A 83 -3.95 -10.83 2.56
C ALA A 83 -5.16 -11.64 2.09
N PRO A 84 -6.29 -11.61 2.82
CA PRO A 84 -7.54 -12.00 2.18
C PRO A 84 -7.54 -11.25 0.85
N SER A 85 -7.97 -11.90 -0.23
CA SER A 85 -8.58 -11.06 -1.25
C SER A 85 -9.67 -10.34 -0.48
N ALA A 86 -9.43 -9.07 -0.17
CA ALA A 86 -10.52 -8.16 -0.18
C ALA A 86 -11.04 -8.30 -1.63
N SER A 87 -11.93 -9.26 -1.85
CA SER A 87 -13.25 -8.90 -2.26
C SER A 87 -13.81 -7.94 -1.18
N SER A 88 -13.19 -6.76 -1.04
CA SER A 88 -13.96 -5.62 -1.43
C SER A 88 -14.24 -5.95 -2.90
N PRO A 89 -15.47 -6.36 -3.28
CA PRO A 89 -15.87 -6.03 -4.65
C PRO A 89 -15.41 -4.59 -4.82
N HIS A 90 -14.73 -4.25 -5.93
CA HIS A 90 -14.51 -2.87 -6.34
C HIS A 90 -15.50 -2.00 -5.58
N ALA A 91 -15.12 -1.41 -4.44
CA ALA A 91 -16.10 -0.71 -3.64
C ALA A 91 -16.36 0.43 -4.58
N GLU A 92 -17.48 0.34 -5.32
CA GLU A 92 -17.69 1.07 -6.56
C GLU A 92 -17.17 2.44 -6.27
N ILE A 93 -16.10 2.84 -6.99
CA ILE A 93 -15.32 4.01 -6.58
C ILE A 93 -16.36 5.07 -6.28
N ALA A 94 -16.50 5.43 -4.99
CA ALA A 94 -17.71 6.07 -4.51
C ALA A 94 -17.68 7.54 -4.95
N SER A 95 -17.83 7.72 -6.25
CA SER A 95 -17.76 8.98 -6.99
C SER A 95 -18.80 9.95 -6.43
N SER A 96 -19.95 9.42 -6.02
CA SER A 96 -21.01 10.14 -5.30
C SER A 96 -20.54 10.80 -3.99
N SER A 97 -19.37 10.43 -3.45
CA SER A 97 -18.78 11.03 -2.25
C SER A 97 -17.69 12.07 -2.49
N VAL A 98 -17.21 12.24 -3.74
CA VAL A 98 -16.06 13.11 -4.05
C VAL A 98 -16.38 14.57 -3.75
N ARG A 99 -17.50 15.08 -4.24
CA ARG A 99 -17.95 16.45 -3.98
C ARG A 99 -18.05 16.75 -2.49
N ARG A 100 -18.72 15.87 -1.73
CA ARG A 100 -18.86 15.99 -0.27
C ARG A 100 -17.50 16.06 0.43
N ARG A 101 -16.50 15.32 -0.06
CA ARG A 101 -15.14 15.34 0.50
C ARG A 101 -14.42 16.64 0.16
N ILE A 102 -14.60 17.17 -1.04
CA ILE A 102 -14.04 18.48 -1.42
C ILE A 102 -14.65 19.59 -0.55
N ASP A 103 -15.97 19.57 -0.35
CA ASP A 103 -16.68 20.54 0.49
C ASP A 103 -16.19 20.45 1.94
N LEU A 104 -16.12 19.24 2.51
CA LEU A 104 -15.58 19.01 3.85
C LEU A 104 -14.13 19.48 3.98
N ALA A 105 -13.28 19.19 2.99
CA ALA A 105 -11.90 19.66 2.99
C ALA A 105 -11.81 21.19 2.96
N SER A 106 -12.69 21.85 2.18
CA SER A 106 -12.79 23.32 2.15
C SER A 106 -13.16 23.87 3.53
N GLU A 107 -14.19 23.31 4.16
CA GLU A 107 -14.63 23.72 5.50
C GLU A 107 -13.52 23.57 6.57
N LEU A 108 -12.78 22.46 6.55
CA LEU A 108 -11.65 22.23 7.46
C LEU A 108 -10.55 23.27 7.26
N VAL A 109 -10.19 23.55 6.01
CA VAL A 109 -9.17 24.55 5.69
C VAL A 109 -9.60 25.96 6.10
N GLU A 110 -10.89 26.30 5.96
CA GLU A 110 -11.45 27.59 6.39
C GLU A 110 -11.42 27.77 7.92
N ARG A 111 -11.58 26.68 8.67
CA ARG A 111 -11.51 26.68 10.15
C ARG A 111 -10.08 26.68 10.71
N GLY A 112 -9.08 26.45 9.85
CA GLY A 112 -7.68 26.37 10.24
C GLY A 112 -7.16 24.95 10.48
N ASP A 113 -7.99 23.92 10.28
CA ASP A 113 -7.63 22.50 10.39
C ASP A 113 -6.95 22.04 9.09
N LEU A 114 -5.76 22.62 8.83
CA LEU A 114 -5.09 22.51 7.54
C LEU A 114 -4.68 21.07 7.20
N GLY A 115 -4.25 20.30 8.20
CA GLY A 115 -3.76 18.94 7.99
C GLY A 115 -4.89 17.98 7.64
N GLU A 116 -5.96 18.02 8.42
CA GLU A 116 -7.19 17.28 8.22
C GLU A 116 -7.80 17.65 6.86
N GLY A 117 -7.82 18.95 6.52
CA GLY A 117 -8.24 19.43 5.21
C GLY A 117 -7.46 18.80 4.05
N ILE A 118 -6.12 18.76 4.16
CA ILE A 118 -5.26 18.09 3.17
C ILE A 118 -5.57 16.59 3.09
N ALA A 119 -5.72 15.91 4.23
CA ALA A 119 -6.00 14.48 4.27
C ALA A 119 -7.36 14.14 3.61
N VAL A 120 -8.39 14.96 3.86
CA VAL A 120 -9.72 14.78 3.25
C VAL A 120 -9.69 15.08 1.76
N ALA A 121 -9.04 16.17 1.33
CA ALA A 121 -8.87 16.51 -0.08
C ALA A 121 -8.10 15.41 -0.84
N TRP A 122 -7.14 14.77 -0.18
CA TRP A 122 -6.38 13.65 -0.74
C TRP A 122 -7.27 12.46 -1.11
N ILE A 123 -8.27 12.15 -0.28
CA ILE A 123 -9.22 11.06 -0.58
C ILE A 123 -10.00 11.40 -1.86
N ALA A 124 -10.42 12.66 -2.03
CA ALA A 124 -11.11 13.09 -3.25
C ALA A 124 -10.20 12.96 -4.48
N ILE A 125 -8.94 13.40 -4.40
CA ILE A 125 -7.96 13.28 -5.48
C ILE A 125 -7.74 11.82 -5.87
N GLU A 126 -7.46 10.93 -4.91
CA GLU A 126 -7.22 9.51 -5.22
C GLU A 126 -8.45 8.85 -5.86
N THR A 127 -9.64 9.18 -5.36
CA THR A 127 -10.91 8.66 -5.88
C THR A 127 -11.07 9.09 -7.34
N SER A 128 -10.90 10.38 -7.64
CA SER A 128 -11.00 10.94 -9.00
C SER A 128 -9.93 10.37 -9.95
N LEU A 129 -8.67 10.28 -9.52
CA LEU A 129 -7.59 9.69 -10.31
C LEU A 129 -7.86 8.21 -10.62
N ARG A 130 -8.37 7.45 -9.64
CA ARG A 130 -8.75 6.06 -9.86
C ARG A 130 -9.87 5.95 -10.88
N VAL A 131 -10.86 6.85 -10.88
CA VAL A 131 -11.92 6.87 -11.92
C VAL A 131 -11.33 7.15 -13.31
N MET A 132 -10.44 8.14 -13.43
CA MET A 132 -9.81 8.50 -14.71
C MET A 132 -8.95 7.35 -15.27
N LEU A 133 -8.33 6.56 -14.39
CA LEU A 133 -7.43 5.46 -14.76
C LEU A 133 -8.16 4.11 -14.92
N ASN A 134 -9.30 3.89 -14.25
CA ASN A 134 -10.08 2.64 -14.34
C ASN A 134 -10.65 2.35 -15.73
N ASN A 135 -10.65 3.34 -16.64
CA ASN A 135 -11.06 3.15 -18.04
C ASN A 135 -9.96 2.49 -18.89
N GLN A 136 -8.78 2.22 -18.34
CA GLN A 136 -7.73 1.46 -19.01
C GLN A 136 -7.72 0.02 -18.47
N LYS A 137 -7.61 -0.96 -19.37
CA LYS A 137 -7.77 -2.42 -19.16
C LYS A 137 -6.85 -3.06 -18.12
N GLU A 138 -6.05 -2.27 -17.41
CA GLU A 138 -5.20 -2.68 -16.30
C GLU A 138 -5.65 -1.88 -15.07
N GLY A 139 -6.62 -2.43 -14.33
CA GLY A 139 -7.22 -1.76 -13.19
C GLY A 139 -6.19 -1.33 -12.14
N PRO A 140 -6.42 -0.23 -11.39
CA PRO A 140 -5.49 0.27 -10.41
C PRO A 140 -5.61 -0.57 -9.13
N SER A 141 -4.96 -1.74 -9.14
CA SER A 141 -4.43 -2.35 -7.90
C SER A 141 -3.22 -1.55 -7.37
N VAL A 142 -3.15 -0.25 -7.66
CA VAL A 142 -2.12 0.64 -7.16
C VAL A 142 -2.58 1.14 -5.79
N SER A 143 -2.14 0.45 -4.73
CA SER A 143 -2.34 0.85 -3.34
C SER A 143 -1.41 1.99 -2.91
N ASP A 144 -0.37 2.28 -3.71
CA ASP A 144 0.61 3.34 -3.45
C ASP A 144 0.19 4.70 -4.07
N PRO A 145 -0.09 5.73 -3.27
CA PRO A 145 -0.46 7.06 -3.75
C PRO A 145 0.61 7.69 -4.66
N SER A 146 1.89 7.42 -4.42
CA SER A 146 3.01 7.97 -5.21
C SER A 146 2.96 7.45 -6.65
N ARG A 147 2.75 6.14 -6.78
CA ARG A 147 2.60 5.47 -8.06
C ARG A 147 1.32 5.91 -8.78
N LEU A 148 0.21 6.09 -8.06
CA LEU A 148 -1.05 6.57 -8.63
C LEU A 148 -0.89 7.92 -9.34
N ILE A 149 -0.23 8.88 -8.69
CA ILE A 149 0.00 10.22 -9.25
C ILE A 149 0.94 10.17 -10.44
N ARG A 150 2.01 9.37 -10.36
CA ARG A 150 2.94 9.18 -11.48
C ARG A 150 2.24 8.58 -12.70
N THR A 151 1.46 7.52 -12.49
CA THR A 151 0.69 6.88 -13.57
C THR A 151 -0.34 7.86 -14.16
N ALA A 152 -0.99 8.69 -13.35
CA ALA A 152 -1.89 9.73 -13.85
C ALA A 152 -1.14 10.76 -14.73
N PHE A 153 0.06 11.18 -14.34
CA PHE A 153 0.87 12.09 -15.14
C PHE A 153 1.34 11.45 -16.45
N GLU A 154 1.86 10.22 -16.41
CA GLU A 154 2.31 9.47 -17.59
C GLU A 154 1.16 9.22 -18.58
N ALA A 155 -0.06 9.04 -18.07
CA ALA A 155 -1.27 8.91 -18.88
C ALA A 155 -1.86 10.26 -19.36
N GLY A 156 -1.18 11.39 -19.09
CA GLY A 156 -1.60 12.74 -19.48
C GLY A 156 -2.87 13.22 -18.78
N LYS A 157 -3.23 12.63 -17.63
CA LYS A 157 -4.44 12.96 -16.86
C LYS A 157 -4.26 14.12 -15.91
N ILE A 158 -3.02 14.44 -15.54
CA ILE A 158 -2.67 15.61 -14.74
C ILE A 158 -1.48 16.34 -15.37
N SER A 159 -1.40 17.65 -15.15
CA SER A 159 -0.30 18.48 -15.63
C SER A 159 0.98 18.30 -14.79
N GLN A 160 2.11 18.75 -15.32
CA GLN A 160 3.37 18.77 -14.56
C GLN A 160 3.28 19.65 -13.30
N ALA A 161 2.55 20.77 -13.35
CA ALA A 161 2.32 21.64 -12.20
C ALA A 161 1.56 20.91 -11.09
N GLN A 162 0.46 20.23 -11.45
CA GLN A 162 -0.33 19.40 -10.53
C GLN A 162 0.51 18.27 -9.94
N LEU A 163 1.36 17.59 -10.73
CA LEU A 163 2.29 16.57 -10.24
C LEU A 163 3.18 17.11 -9.11
N PHE A 164 3.84 18.25 -9.31
CA PHE A 164 4.73 18.83 -8.29
C PHE A 164 3.98 19.18 -7.01
N GLN A 165 2.78 19.75 -7.12
CA GLN A 165 1.95 20.12 -5.98
C GLN A 165 1.46 18.89 -5.21
N LEU A 166 1.02 17.84 -5.92
CA LEU A 166 0.58 16.58 -5.32
C LEU A 166 1.73 15.84 -4.62
N VAL A 167 2.94 15.85 -5.18
CA VAL A 167 4.13 15.28 -4.52
C VAL A 167 4.45 16.03 -3.22
N ALA A 168 4.38 17.36 -3.22
CA ALA A 168 4.60 18.15 -2.00
C ALA A 168 3.54 17.83 -0.92
N ALA A 169 2.27 17.70 -1.31
CA ALA A 169 1.19 17.36 -0.40
C ALA A 169 1.22 15.91 0.09
N LEU A 170 1.75 14.97 -0.71
CA LEU A 170 1.89 13.57 -0.31
C LEU A 170 2.74 13.42 0.95
N ASN A 171 3.85 14.16 1.04
CA ASN A 171 4.72 14.14 2.22
C ASN A 171 3.99 14.64 3.47
N VAL A 172 3.26 15.75 3.34
CA VAL A 172 2.46 16.34 4.42
C VAL A 172 1.36 15.37 4.86
N ARG A 173 0.59 14.82 3.91
CA ARG A 173 -0.46 13.82 4.16
C ARG A 173 0.08 12.58 4.85
N SER A 174 1.27 12.10 4.46
CA SER A 174 1.90 10.92 5.07
C SER A 174 2.17 11.17 6.55
N GLN A 175 2.75 12.33 6.89
CA GLN A 175 3.00 12.71 8.28
C GLN A 175 1.70 12.79 9.09
N ILE A 176 0.67 13.46 8.57
CA ILE A 176 -0.63 13.64 9.23
C ILE A 176 -1.30 12.28 9.51
N VAL A 177 -1.38 11.38 8.53
CA VAL A 177 -2.03 10.07 8.69
C VAL A 177 -1.29 9.17 9.68
N HIS A 178 0.00 9.37 9.86
CA HIS A 178 0.79 8.68 10.87
C HIS A 178 0.78 9.39 12.24
N GLY A 179 0.03 10.48 12.39
CA GLY A 179 -0.14 11.20 13.65
C GLY A 179 1.01 12.13 14.02
N PHE A 180 1.84 12.52 13.04
CA PHE A 180 2.93 13.48 13.23
C PHE A 180 2.45 14.92 12.97
N ASP A 181 3.01 15.87 13.71
CA ASP A 181 2.84 17.30 13.42
C ASP A 181 3.61 17.67 12.15
N ALA A 182 2.88 17.92 11.07
CA ALA A 182 3.45 18.32 9.80
C ALA A 182 3.53 19.85 9.70
N ALA A 183 4.70 20.37 9.32
CA ALA A 183 4.80 21.78 8.92
C ALA A 183 4.11 21.96 7.56
N ILE A 184 2.98 22.66 7.54
CA ILE A 184 2.18 22.86 6.32
C ILE A 184 2.57 24.20 5.69
N PRO A 185 3.13 24.21 4.47
CA PRO A 185 3.44 25.45 3.76
C PRO A 185 2.20 26.34 3.57
N SER A 186 2.39 27.65 3.72
CA SER A 186 1.32 28.64 3.56
C SER A 186 0.60 28.48 2.23
N GLY A 187 -0.73 28.33 2.29
CA GLY A 187 -1.58 28.21 1.11
C GLY A 187 -1.64 26.80 0.50
N LEU A 188 -0.78 25.86 0.90
CA LEU A 188 -0.77 24.48 0.36
C LEU A 188 -2.15 23.84 0.50
N ALA A 189 -2.76 23.91 1.69
CA ALA A 189 -4.05 23.27 1.93
C ALA A 189 -5.15 23.77 0.97
N ARG A 190 -5.23 25.10 0.76
CA ARG A 190 -6.16 25.69 -0.21
C ARG A 190 -5.85 25.28 -1.65
N GLN A 191 -4.56 25.21 -2.02
CA GLN A 191 -4.15 24.75 -3.34
C GLN A 191 -4.57 23.29 -3.57
N ILE A 192 -4.39 22.41 -2.59
CA ILE A 192 -4.77 20.99 -2.71
C ILE A 192 -6.29 20.82 -2.82
N VAL A 193 -7.09 21.62 -2.10
CA VAL A 193 -8.55 21.63 -2.30
C VAL A 193 -8.91 22.08 -3.71
N GLY A 194 -8.22 23.10 -4.26
CA GLY A 194 -8.40 23.53 -5.65
C GLY A 194 -8.08 22.43 -6.66
N ILE A 195 -6.93 21.78 -6.51
CA ILE A 195 -6.52 20.65 -7.37
C ILE A 195 -7.51 19.48 -7.26
N ALA A 196 -8.01 19.18 -6.06
CA ALA A 196 -9.01 18.14 -5.86
C ALA A 196 -10.28 18.42 -6.69
N ARG A 197 -10.73 19.68 -6.73
CA ARG A 197 -11.87 20.11 -7.54
C ARG A 197 -11.60 19.97 -9.03
N GLU A 198 -10.46 20.46 -9.51
CA GLU A 198 -10.06 20.35 -10.92
C GLU A 198 -10.00 18.91 -11.40
N ILE A 199 -9.36 18.02 -10.63
CA ILE A 199 -9.23 16.61 -10.98
C ILE A 199 -10.60 15.91 -10.93
N ALA A 200 -11.46 16.25 -9.97
CA ALA A 200 -12.82 15.71 -9.90
C ALA A 200 -13.69 16.15 -11.09
N ASP A 201 -13.58 17.40 -11.54
CA ASP A 201 -14.24 17.90 -12.75
C ASP A 201 -13.77 17.14 -13.99
N GLN A 202 -12.45 16.95 -14.16
CA GLN A 202 -11.87 16.20 -15.28
C GLN A 202 -12.28 14.72 -15.27
N ALA A 203 -12.48 14.15 -14.08
CA ALA A 203 -12.93 12.78 -13.89
C ALA A 203 -14.45 12.60 -14.07
N GLY A 204 -15.23 13.69 -14.10
CA GLY A 204 -16.68 13.66 -14.20
C GLY A 204 -17.38 13.15 -12.94
N VAL A 205 -16.83 13.44 -11.75
CA VAL A 205 -17.31 12.91 -10.45
C VAL A 205 -17.61 13.99 -9.40
N ASN A 206 -17.87 15.22 -9.84
CA ASN A 206 -18.30 16.34 -8.98
C ASN A 206 -19.82 16.40 -8.75
#